data_AF-A0A7G6XY55-F1
#
_entry.id   AF-A0A7G6XY55-F1
#
_cell.length_a   1.000
_cell.length_b   1.000
_cell.length_c   1.000
_cell.angle_alpha   90.00
_cell.angle_beta   90.00
_cell.angle_gamma   90.00
#
_symmetry.space_group_name_H-M   'P 1'
#
loop_
_entity.id
_entity.type
_entity.pdbx_description
1 polymer ?
#
loop_
_entity_poly.entity_id
_entity_poly.type
_entity_poly.pdbx_seq_one_letter_code
_entity_poly.pdbx_strand_id
1 'polypeptide(L)'
;MRRGIGESSDWAVICRELRCPQCASYDVKVQIEAFGQGLPELRRRRAAMITIELALHILKRASFSGSRPSVPVEAVRLALRALYPHLQDRSVLEGYWASYTIADPKPWGESPIKAYEDMIVRLLKRGYSVPAELRADMWPSA
;
A
#
# COMPACT_ATOMS: atom_id res chain seq x y z
N MET A 1 -27.28 9.63 26.61
CA MET A 1 -25.90 9.23 26.96
C MET A 1 -25.13 9.00 25.67
N ARG A 2 -24.05 9.75 25.41
CA ARG A 2 -23.17 9.51 24.26
C ARG A 2 -22.13 8.48 24.72
N ARG A 3 -22.08 7.32 24.06
CA ARG A 3 -21.06 6.29 24.27
C ARG A 3 -19.71 6.78 23.72
N GLY A 4 -18.62 6.45 24.41
CA GLY A 4 -17.27 6.79 23.99
C GLY A 4 -16.80 5.90 22.84
N ILE A 5 -15.99 6.45 21.92
CA ILE A 5 -15.34 5.67 20.85
C ILE A 5 -14.51 4.55 21.51
N GLY A 6 -14.84 3.29 21.23
CA GLY A 6 -14.13 2.12 21.78
C GLY A 6 -14.83 1.36 22.91
N GLU A 7 -16.06 1.70 23.30
CA GLU A 7 -16.84 0.94 24.29
C GLU A 7 -17.40 -0.39 23.76
N SER A 8 -17.38 -0.61 22.44
CA SER A 8 -17.90 -1.82 21.80
C SER A 8 -16.80 -2.55 21.04
N SER A 9 -16.68 -3.86 21.29
CA SER A 9 -15.85 -4.78 20.49
C SER A 9 -16.59 -5.31 19.26
N ASP A 10 -17.86 -4.94 19.08
CA ASP A 10 -18.65 -5.32 17.91
C ASP A 10 -18.16 -4.57 16.67
N TRP A 11 -17.72 -5.33 15.66
CA TRP A 11 -17.17 -4.81 14.43
C TRP A 11 -18.16 -3.94 13.64
N ALA A 12 -19.46 -4.27 13.67
CA ALA A 12 -20.47 -3.47 12.99
C ALA A 12 -20.62 -2.08 13.62
N VAL A 13 -20.36 -1.98 14.93
CA VAL A 13 -20.34 -0.71 15.67
C VAL A 13 -19.05 0.05 15.38
N ILE A 14 -17.89 -0.62 15.44
CA ILE A 14 -16.58 -0.03 15.14
C ILE A 14 -16.54 0.55 13.73
N CYS A 15 -17.06 -0.15 12.70
CA CYS A 15 -17.10 0.37 11.33
C CYS A 15 -17.89 1.68 11.20
N ARG A 16 -18.92 1.89 12.02
CA ARG A 16 -19.72 3.13 12.04
C ARG A 16 -19.07 4.25 12.86
N GLU A 17 -18.25 3.90 13.84
CA GLU A 17 -17.55 4.85 14.72
C GLU A 17 -16.19 5.29 14.14
N LEU A 18 -15.57 4.46 13.29
CA LEU A 18 -14.33 4.77 12.61
C LEU A 18 -14.56 5.84 11.55
N ARG A 19 -14.13 7.05 11.88
CA ARG A 19 -14.06 8.16 10.93
C ARG A 19 -12.78 8.08 10.13
N CYS A 20 -12.89 8.08 8.81
CA CYS A 20 -11.72 8.24 7.94
C CYS A 20 -11.04 9.58 8.25
N PRO A 21 -9.75 9.61 8.65
CA PRO A 21 -9.06 10.84 8.98
C PRO A 21 -8.84 11.76 7.77
N GLN A 22 -9.04 11.23 6.56
CA GLN A 22 -8.72 11.90 5.30
C GLN A 22 -9.94 12.50 4.57
N CYS A 23 -11.10 11.86 4.67
CA CYS A 23 -12.33 12.34 4.00
C CYS A 23 -13.53 12.51 4.94
N ALA A 24 -13.34 12.31 6.25
CA ALA A 24 -14.39 12.39 7.27
C ALA A 24 -15.59 11.44 7.08
N SER A 25 -15.53 10.52 6.12
CA SER A 25 -16.55 9.48 5.91
C SER A 25 -16.52 8.46 7.05
N TYR A 26 -17.70 7.97 7.41
CA TYR A 26 -17.91 6.86 8.36
C TYR A 26 -18.13 5.51 7.64
N ASP A 27 -18.04 5.48 6.31
CA ASP A 27 -18.20 4.26 5.52
C ASP A 27 -16.82 3.69 5.14
N VAL A 28 -16.08 3.26 6.16
CA VAL A 28 -14.81 2.56 5.93
C VAL A 28 -15.16 1.11 5.59
N LYS A 29 -15.19 0.79 4.29
CA LYS A 29 -15.29 -0.59 3.79
C LYS A 29 -14.02 -1.37 4.15
N VAL A 30 -13.88 -1.75 5.41
CA VAL A 30 -12.89 -2.72 5.85
C VAL A 30 -13.50 -4.10 5.71
N GLN A 31 -13.14 -4.81 4.65
CA GLN A 31 -13.46 -6.23 4.53
C GLN A 31 -12.55 -7.00 5.50
N ILE A 32 -13.08 -7.38 6.68
CA ILE A 32 -12.45 -8.42 7.48
C ILE A 32 -12.79 -9.74 6.82
N GLU A 33 -11.77 -10.41 6.30
CA GLU A 33 -11.88 -11.82 6.01
C GLU A 33 -11.24 -12.59 7.19
N ALA A 34 -11.91 -13.60 7.77
CA ALA A 34 -11.41 -14.37 8.91
C ALA A 34 -10.38 -15.45 8.50
N PHE A 35 -9.24 -15.58 9.20
CA PHE A 35 -8.11 -16.46 8.83
C PHE A 35 -8.42 -17.97 8.88
N GLY A 36 -9.40 -18.39 9.68
CA GLY A 36 -9.52 -19.80 10.08
C GLY A 36 -10.30 -20.73 9.15
N GLN A 37 -11.33 -20.25 8.44
CA GLN A 37 -12.29 -21.14 7.76
C GLN A 37 -12.74 -20.65 6.36
N GLY A 38 -11.95 -19.80 5.71
CA GLY A 38 -12.28 -19.30 4.38
C GLY A 38 -12.14 -20.34 3.27
N LEU A 39 -13.01 -20.25 2.27
CA LEU A 39 -12.90 -20.92 0.96
C LEU A 39 -11.47 -20.75 0.40
N PRO A 40 -10.90 -21.72 -0.33
CA PRO A 40 -9.55 -21.64 -0.91
C PRO A 40 -9.29 -20.36 -1.71
N GLU A 41 -10.33 -19.79 -2.32
CA GLU A 41 -10.28 -18.52 -3.04
C GLU A 41 -9.98 -17.32 -2.12
N LEU A 42 -10.60 -17.25 -0.93
CA LEU A 42 -10.34 -16.19 0.04
C LEU A 42 -8.91 -16.25 0.58
N ARG A 43 -8.39 -17.47 0.81
CA ARG A 43 -6.99 -17.65 1.21
C ARG A 43 -6.01 -17.12 0.15
N ARG A 44 -6.29 -17.39 -1.14
CA ARG A 44 -5.49 -16.86 -2.25
C ARG A 44 -5.58 -15.34 -2.35
N ARG A 45 -6.78 -14.78 -2.19
CA ARG A 45 -6.99 -13.33 -2.20
C ARG A 45 -6.22 -12.64 -1.08
N ARG A 46 -6.23 -13.21 0.13
CA ARG A 46 -5.49 -12.65 1.26
C ARG A 46 -3.98 -12.81 1.14
N ALA A 47 -3.50 -13.96 0.66
CA ALA A 47 -2.09 -14.14 0.37
C ALA A 47 -1.59 -13.07 -0.64
N ALA A 48 -2.38 -12.80 -1.68
CA ALA A 48 -2.09 -11.72 -2.64
C ALA A 48 -2.09 -10.35 -1.95
N MET A 49 -3.09 -10.02 -1.14
CA MET A 49 -3.14 -8.74 -0.42
C MET A 49 -1.93 -8.53 0.50
N ILE A 50 -1.58 -9.52 1.33
CA ILE A 50 -0.42 -9.43 2.23
C ILE A 50 0.87 -9.24 1.44
N THR A 51 1.00 -9.97 0.32
CA THR A 51 2.17 -9.86 -0.56
C THR A 51 2.27 -8.46 -1.17
N ILE A 52 1.15 -7.92 -1.67
CA ILE A 52 1.07 -6.56 -2.24
C ILE A 52 1.42 -5.52 -1.17
N GLU A 53 0.82 -5.62 0.03
CA GLU A 53 1.03 -4.69 1.13
C GLU A 53 2.49 -4.66 1.58
N LEU A 54 3.09 -5.83 1.83
CA LEU A 54 4.49 -5.93 2.21
C LEU A 54 5.42 -5.38 1.13
N ALA A 55 5.16 -5.69 -0.14
CA ALA A 55 5.92 -5.16 -1.25
C ALA A 55 5.83 -3.62 -1.31
N LEU A 56 4.63 -3.06 -1.18
CA LEU A 56 4.43 -1.61 -1.17
C LEU A 56 5.13 -0.92 0.00
N HIS A 57 5.15 -1.51 1.20
CA HIS A 57 5.91 -0.96 2.33
C HIS A 57 7.42 -0.88 2.05
N ILE A 58 7.99 -1.93 1.47
CA ILE A 58 9.40 -1.97 1.08
C ILE A 58 9.68 -0.86 0.05
N LEU A 59 8.84 -0.76 -0.99
CA LEU A 59 9.02 0.23 -2.07
C LEU A 59 8.78 1.66 -1.59
N LYS A 60 7.80 1.90 -0.70
CA LYS A 60 7.58 3.21 -0.09
C LYS A 60 8.82 3.64 0.69
N ARG A 61 9.33 2.77 1.56
CA ARG A 61 10.54 3.04 2.32
C ARG A 61 11.72 3.32 1.39
N ALA A 62 11.96 2.46 0.40
CA ALA A 62 13.03 2.58 -0.58
C ALA A 62 12.93 3.83 -1.49
N SER A 63 11.77 4.49 -1.53
CA SER A 63 11.59 5.72 -2.31
C SER A 63 12.20 6.95 -1.66
N PHE A 64 12.41 6.95 -0.35
CA PHE A 64 13.04 8.06 0.35
C PHE A 64 14.57 7.98 0.23
N SER A 65 15.22 9.05 -0.23
CA SER A 65 16.65 9.09 -0.58
C SER A 65 17.59 8.62 0.55
N GLY A 66 17.25 8.88 1.81
CA GLY A 66 18.02 8.44 2.99
C GLY A 66 17.85 6.97 3.38
N SER A 67 16.93 6.22 2.77
CA SER A 67 16.61 4.85 3.17
C SER A 67 17.39 3.77 2.42
N ARG A 68 18.07 4.11 1.32
CA ARG A 68 18.84 3.16 0.51
C ARG A 68 19.91 2.37 1.28
N PRO A 69 20.62 2.93 2.27
CA PRO A 69 21.52 2.15 3.13
C PRO A 69 20.76 1.18 4.05
N SER A 70 19.47 1.44 4.30
CA SER A 70 18.64 0.69 5.26
C SER A 70 17.75 -0.38 4.62
N VAL A 71 17.52 -0.31 3.30
CA VAL A 71 16.70 -1.28 2.56
C VAL A 71 17.59 -2.02 1.57
N PRO A 72 17.82 -3.33 1.76
CA PRO A 72 18.61 -4.13 0.84
C PRO A 72 18.08 -4.07 -0.59
N VAL A 73 18.97 -3.96 -1.56
CA VAL A 73 18.63 -3.90 -2.99
C VAL A 73 17.85 -5.15 -3.43
N GLU A 74 18.18 -6.31 -2.86
CA GLU A 74 17.51 -7.58 -3.06
C GLU A 74 16.05 -7.53 -2.60
N ALA A 75 15.76 -6.84 -1.48
CA ALA A 75 14.40 -6.68 -0.98
C ALA A 75 13.56 -5.83 -1.95
N VAL A 76 14.14 -4.77 -2.52
CA VAL A 76 13.48 -3.94 -3.55
C VAL A 76 13.19 -4.76 -4.80
N ARG A 77 14.17 -5.53 -5.30
CA ARG A 77 13.97 -6.42 -6.46
C ARG A 77 12.90 -7.47 -6.20
N LEU A 78 12.88 -8.06 -5.00
CA LEU A 78 11.88 -9.05 -4.62
C LEU A 78 10.48 -8.42 -4.56
N ALA A 79 10.35 -7.22 -3.98
CA ALA A 79 9.10 -6.49 -3.92
C ALA A 79 8.55 -6.17 -5.32
N LEU A 80 9.40 -5.71 -6.25
CA LEU A 80 8.99 -5.47 -7.65
C LEU A 80 8.52 -6.75 -8.34
N ARG A 81 9.24 -7.87 -8.15
CA ARG A 81 8.84 -9.19 -8.68
C ARG A 81 7.52 -9.68 -8.09
N ALA A 82 7.29 -9.44 -6.80
CA ALA A 82 6.07 -9.80 -6.10
C ALA A 82 4.86 -9.00 -6.62
N LEU A 83 5.04 -7.73 -7.02
CA LEU A 83 3.96 -6.91 -7.59
C LEU A 83 3.69 -7.19 -9.07
N TYR A 84 4.65 -7.73 -9.83
CA TYR A 84 4.51 -7.94 -11.27
C TYR A 84 3.26 -8.72 -11.69
N PRO A 85 2.89 -9.85 -11.06
CA PRO A 85 1.66 -10.57 -11.41
C PRO A 85 0.38 -9.75 -11.22
N HIS A 86 0.39 -8.78 -10.31
CA HIS A 86 -0.77 -7.98 -9.92
C HIS A 86 -0.90 -6.69 -10.75
N LEU A 87 0.23 -6.12 -11.19
CA LEU A 87 0.25 -4.94 -12.05
C LEU A 87 0.20 -5.30 -13.55
N GLN A 88 0.87 -6.38 -13.95
CA GLN A 88 1.09 -6.80 -15.36
C GLN A 88 1.57 -5.69 -16.30
N ASP A 89 2.13 -4.62 -15.75
CA ASP A 89 2.81 -3.58 -16.51
C ASP A 89 4.27 -3.52 -16.07
N ARG A 90 5.14 -3.91 -16.99
CA ARG A 90 6.58 -3.95 -16.79
C ARG A 90 7.19 -2.54 -16.80
N SER A 91 6.62 -1.60 -17.55
CA SER A 91 7.17 -0.25 -17.73
C SER A 91 7.22 0.53 -16.42
N VAL A 92 6.20 0.38 -15.57
CA VAL A 92 6.13 1.03 -14.25
C VAL A 92 7.17 0.49 -13.28
N LEU A 93 7.37 -0.84 -13.27
CA LEU A 93 8.36 -1.48 -12.42
C LEU A 93 9.79 -1.12 -12.84
N GLU A 94 10.03 -1.07 -14.15
CA GLU A 94 11.32 -0.66 -14.72
C GLU A 94 11.58 0.82 -14.48
N GLY A 95 10.57 1.68 -14.60
CA GLY A 95 10.67 3.10 -14.25
C GLY A 95 11.05 3.31 -12.78
N TYR A 96 10.40 2.58 -11.87
CA TYR A 96 10.78 2.61 -10.45
C TYR A 96 12.22 2.17 -10.24
N TRP A 97 12.62 1.05 -10.86
CA TRP A 97 13.97 0.50 -10.71
C TRP A 97 15.04 1.45 -11.26
N ALA A 98 14.79 2.07 -12.42
CA ALA A 98 15.68 3.04 -13.02
C ALA A 98 15.93 4.21 -12.08
N SER A 99 14.88 4.82 -11.53
CA SER A 99 15.00 5.92 -10.56
C SER A 99 15.64 5.49 -9.23
N TYR A 100 15.37 4.27 -8.75
CA TYR A 100 15.96 3.74 -7.52
C TYR A 100 17.48 3.52 -7.62
N THR A 101 17.99 3.14 -8.79
CA THR A 101 19.42 2.81 -8.98
C THR A 101 20.33 4.00 -9.27
N ILE A 102 19.79 5.21 -9.43
CA ILE A 102 20.59 6.44 -9.66
C ILE A 102 21.51 6.69 -8.46
N ALA A 103 22.81 6.48 -8.61
CA ALA A 103 23.78 6.40 -7.50
C ALA A 103 23.88 7.65 -6.60
N ASP A 104 23.55 8.84 -7.11
CA ASP A 104 23.57 10.10 -6.37
C ASP A 104 22.17 10.74 -6.36
N PRO A 105 21.26 10.27 -5.47
CA PRO A 105 19.97 10.90 -5.32
C PRO A 105 20.22 12.23 -4.62
N LYS A 106 20.29 13.33 -5.40
CA LYS A 106 20.23 14.67 -4.81
C LYS A 106 19.07 14.71 -3.80
N PRO A 107 19.16 15.46 -2.70
CA PRO A 107 18.09 15.54 -1.70
C PRO A 107 16.72 15.95 -2.29
N TRP A 108 16.77 16.66 -3.43
CA TRP A 108 15.65 17.12 -4.27
C TRP A 108 15.62 16.43 -5.65
N GLY A 109 16.40 15.38 -5.82
CA GLY A 109 16.56 14.64 -7.08
C GLY A 109 15.42 13.68 -7.36
N GLU A 110 15.51 12.98 -8.48
CA GLU A 110 14.50 12.02 -8.92
C GLU A 110 14.39 10.83 -7.93
N SER A 111 13.40 10.91 -7.05
CA SER A 111 12.95 9.79 -6.23
C SER A 111 12.04 8.87 -7.05
N PRO A 112 12.08 7.54 -6.85
CA PRO A 112 11.14 6.63 -7.49
C PRO A 112 9.71 6.76 -6.94
N ILE A 113 9.42 7.72 -6.05
CA ILE A 113 8.11 7.93 -5.44
C ILE A 113 6.99 8.09 -6.47
N LYS A 114 7.22 8.81 -7.59
CA LYS A 114 6.20 8.95 -8.65
C LYS A 114 5.82 7.61 -9.29
N ALA A 115 6.81 6.74 -9.51
CA ALA A 115 6.55 5.41 -10.04
C ALA A 115 5.83 4.53 -9.00
N TYR A 116 6.14 4.70 -7.71
CA TYR A 116 5.40 4.05 -6.61
C TYR A 116 3.93 4.49 -6.56
N GLU A 117 3.65 5.78 -6.70
CA GLU A 117 2.28 6.30 -6.75
C GLU A 117 1.51 5.75 -7.96
N ASP A 118 2.14 5.66 -9.15
CA ASP A 118 1.52 5.06 -10.34
C ASP A 118 1.21 3.56 -10.13
N MET A 119 2.07 2.82 -9.42
CA MET A 119 1.77 1.43 -9.03
C MET A 119 0.49 1.36 -8.19
N ILE A 120 0.33 2.25 -7.21
CA ILE A 120 -0.88 2.27 -6.37
C ILE A 120 -2.12 2.57 -7.21
N VAL A 121 -2.09 3.60 -8.06
CA VAL A 121 -3.21 3.93 -8.96
C VAL A 121 -3.63 2.70 -9.77
N ARG A 122 -2.66 1.97 -10.32
CA ARG A 122 -2.92 0.80 -11.17
C ARG A 122 -3.45 -0.40 -10.38
N LEU A 123 -2.93 -0.64 -9.19
CA LEU A 123 -3.46 -1.68 -8.29
C LEU A 123 -4.93 -1.39 -7.93
N LEU A 124 -5.25 -0.15 -7.59
CA LEU A 124 -6.62 0.28 -7.29
C LEU A 124 -7.55 0.14 -8.52
N LYS A 125 -7.09 0.58 -9.70
CA LYS A 125 -7.85 0.41 -10.97
C LYS A 125 -8.13 -1.05 -11.30
N ARG A 126 -7.26 -1.97 -10.86
CA ARG A 126 -7.42 -3.42 -11.04
C ARG A 126 -8.24 -4.10 -9.94
N GLY A 127 -8.78 -3.34 -8.98
CA GLY A 127 -9.63 -3.86 -7.91
C GLY A 127 -8.88 -4.46 -6.73
N TYR A 128 -7.57 -4.21 -6.61
CA TYR A 128 -6.82 -4.57 -5.40
C TYR A 128 -7.02 -3.53 -4.31
N SER A 129 -7.20 -3.99 -3.07
CA SER A 129 -7.24 -3.13 -1.89
C SER A 129 -5.83 -2.68 -1.52
N VAL A 130 -5.63 -1.37 -1.36
CA VAL A 130 -4.38 -0.79 -0.87
C VAL A 130 -4.66 -0.03 0.45
N PRO A 131 -3.93 -0.31 1.54
CA PRO A 131 -4.06 0.40 2.81
C PRO A 131 -3.97 1.93 2.66
N ALA A 132 -4.69 2.68 3.50
CA ALA A 132 -4.83 4.13 3.36
C ALA A 132 -3.51 4.88 3.61
N GLU A 133 -2.73 4.41 4.57
CA GLU A 133 -1.40 4.87 4.93
C GLU A 133 -0.38 4.76 3.80
N LEU A 134 -0.60 3.84 2.87
CA LEU A 134 0.23 3.67 1.67
C LEU A 134 -0.21 4.59 0.53
N ARG A 135 -1.46 5.10 0.57
CA ARG A 135 -2.06 6.04 -0.40
C ARG A 135 -1.87 7.52 -0.04
N ALA A 136 -1.53 7.82 1.22
CA ALA A 136 -1.68 9.16 1.78
C ALA A 136 -0.88 10.28 1.09
N ASP A 137 0.20 9.94 0.38
CA ASP A 137 1.06 10.91 -0.30
C ASP A 137 0.57 11.28 -1.72
N MET A 138 -0.51 10.65 -2.22
CA MET A 138 -0.99 10.80 -3.61
C MET A 138 -2.00 11.92 -3.86
N TRP A 139 -2.48 12.60 -2.82
CA TRP A 139 -3.41 13.73 -2.96
C TRP A 139 -2.70 15.03 -2.60
N PRO A 140 -2.82 16.10 -3.41
CA PRO A 140 -2.35 17.41 -2.99
C PRO A 140 -3.11 17.78 -1.72
N SER A 141 -2.36 18.08 -0.66
CA SER A 141 -2.91 18.74 0.53
C SER A 141 -3.71 19.97 0.05
N ALA A 142 -5.01 19.97 0.35
CA ALA A 142 -5.88 21.12 0.13
C ALA A 142 -5.41 22.32 0.97
#